data_AF-A0A3S4KCV3-F1
#
_entry.id   AF-A0A3S4KCV3-F1
#
_cell.length_a   1.000
_cell.length_b   1.000
_cell.length_c   1.000
_cell.angle_alpha   90.00
_cell.angle_beta   90.00
_cell.angle_gamma   90.00
#
_symmetry.space_group_name_H-M   'P 1'
#
loop_
_entity.id
_entity.type
_entity.pdbx_description
1 polymer ?
#
loop_
_entity_poly.entity_id
_entity_poly.type
_entity_poly.pdbx_seq_one_letter_code
_entity_poly.pdbx_strand_id
1 'polypeptide(L)'
;MILSMLYKAQPEDVRFIMIDPKMLELSVYEGIPHLLTEVVTDMKDAANALRWSVNEMERRYKLMSALGVRNLAGYNEKIAEAARMGRPIPDPYWKPGDSMDVQHPVLEKLPYIVVTG
;
A
#
# COMPACT_ATOMS: atom_id res chain seq x y z
N MET A 1 15.48 -4.96 11.64
CA MET A 1 14.06 -4.55 11.54
C MET A 1 13.33 -5.28 10.41
N ILE A 2 13.79 -5.18 9.16
CA ILE A 2 13.19 -5.81 7.95
C ILE A 2 12.88 -7.30 8.16
N LEU A 3 13.88 -8.09 8.58
CA LEU A 3 13.72 -9.52 8.88
C LEU A 3 12.55 -9.81 9.83
N SER A 4 12.39 -9.06 10.92
CA SER A 4 11.31 -9.30 11.87
C SER A 4 9.93 -9.09 11.26
N MET A 5 9.79 -8.19 10.28
CA MET A 5 8.54 -7.96 9.57
C MET A 5 8.30 -9.09 8.56
N LEU A 6 9.33 -9.46 7.78
CA LEU A 6 9.24 -10.57 6.82
C LEU A 6 8.89 -11.91 7.48
N TYR A 7 9.33 -12.14 8.72
CA TYR A 7 8.98 -13.34 9.49
C TYR A 7 7.51 -13.37 9.98
N LYS A 8 6.84 -12.22 10.06
CA LYS A 8 5.52 -12.09 10.71
C LYS A 8 4.41 -11.63 9.78
N ALA A 9 4.73 -11.09 8.61
CA ALA A 9 3.80 -10.42 7.73
C ALA A 9 3.85 -10.98 6.30
N GLN A 10 2.69 -11.22 5.71
CA GLN A 10 2.57 -11.54 4.30
C GLN A 10 2.63 -10.24 3.45
N PRO A 11 2.85 -10.33 2.13
CA PRO A 11 2.83 -9.17 1.25
C PRO A 11 1.52 -8.34 1.33
N GLU A 12 0.40 -8.98 1.61
CA GLU A 12 -0.89 -8.30 1.81
C GLU A 12 -0.98 -7.51 3.13
N ASP A 13 -0.08 -7.77 4.09
CA ASP A 13 -0.03 -7.07 5.37
C ASP A 13 0.97 -5.91 5.32
N VAL A 14 2.14 -6.13 4.73
CA VAL A 14 3.24 -5.18 4.69
C VAL A 14 3.88 -5.17 3.32
N ARG A 15 4.10 -3.96 2.80
CA ARG A 15 4.83 -3.72 1.56
C ARG A 15 5.97 -2.73 1.78
N PHE A 16 7.07 -2.89 1.05
CA PHE A 16 8.27 -2.08 1.20
C PHE A 16 8.55 -1.23 -0.03
N ILE A 17 9.05 -0.03 0.21
CA ILE A 17 9.86 0.73 -0.74
C ILE A 17 11.26 0.80 -0.13
N MET A 18 12.22 0.18 -0.80
CA MET A 18 13.62 0.15 -0.36
C MET A 18 14.43 1.08 -1.25
N ILE A 19 15.22 1.96 -0.64
CA ILE A 19 16.06 2.94 -1.32
C ILE A 19 17.51 2.64 -0.94
N ASP A 20 18.36 2.24 -1.89
CA ASP A 20 19.78 1.94 -1.64
C ASP A 20 20.65 2.51 -2.76
N PRO A 21 20.99 3.81 -2.70
CA PRO A 21 21.74 4.48 -3.76
C PRO A 21 23.19 4.00 -3.89
N LYS A 22 23.68 3.26 -2.89
CA LYS A 22 25.04 2.69 -2.89
C LYS A 22 25.06 1.19 -3.22
N MET A 23 23.90 0.54 -3.22
CA MET A 23 23.72 -0.89 -3.48
C MET A 23 24.50 -1.80 -2.53
N LEU A 24 24.66 -1.39 -1.27
CA LEU A 24 25.49 -2.12 -0.30
C LEU A 24 24.69 -2.94 0.71
N GLU A 25 23.47 -2.51 1.04
CA GLU A 25 22.76 -3.02 2.22
C GLU A 25 21.43 -3.69 1.86
N LEU A 26 20.68 -3.14 0.91
CA LEU A 26 19.31 -3.58 0.62
C LEU A 26 19.16 -4.35 -0.67
N SER A 27 20.18 -4.36 -1.54
CA SER A 27 20.17 -5.12 -2.80
C SER A 27 19.92 -6.63 -2.61
N VAL A 28 20.22 -7.19 -1.44
CA VAL A 28 19.92 -8.58 -1.08
C VAL A 28 18.42 -8.90 -1.03
N TYR A 29 17.57 -7.88 -0.86
CA TYR A 29 16.11 -8.03 -0.82
C TYR A 29 15.44 -7.85 -2.18
N GLU A 30 16.21 -7.69 -3.25
CA GLU A 30 15.65 -7.54 -4.60
C GLU A 30 14.75 -8.74 -4.97
N GLY A 31 13.61 -8.44 -5.61
CA GLY A 31 12.65 -9.44 -6.07
C GLY A 31 11.78 -10.12 -4.99
N ILE A 32 11.89 -9.75 -3.71
CA ILE A 32 10.95 -10.30 -2.70
C ILE A 32 9.51 -9.85 -2.99
N PRO A 33 8.50 -10.68 -2.69
CA PRO A 33 7.11 -10.37 -2.99
C PRO A 33 6.54 -9.23 -2.15
N HIS A 34 7.29 -8.69 -1.18
CA HIS A 34 6.87 -7.52 -0.37
C HIS A 34 7.26 -6.18 -1.01
N LEU A 35 8.11 -6.15 -2.05
CA LEU A 35 8.53 -4.91 -2.70
C LEU A 35 7.44 -4.30 -3.60
N LEU A 36 7.12 -3.01 -3.40
CA LEU A 36 6.22 -2.23 -4.28
C LEU A 36 6.85 -1.89 -5.62
N THR A 37 8.16 -1.79 -5.62
CA THR A 37 9.03 -1.48 -6.75
C THR A 37 10.38 -2.15 -6.48
N GLU A 38 11.17 -2.35 -7.53
CA GLU A 38 12.58 -2.75 -7.41
C GLU A 38 13.33 -1.81 -6.44
N VAL A 39 14.42 -2.30 -5.84
CA VAL A 39 15.22 -1.50 -4.91
C VAL A 39 15.71 -0.24 -5.64
N VAL A 40 15.31 0.91 -5.12
CA VAL A 40 15.52 2.21 -5.76
C VAL A 40 16.96 2.64 -5.55
N THR A 41 17.73 2.72 -6.63
CA THR A 41 19.15 3.13 -6.59
C THR A 41 19.36 4.57 -7.07
N ASP A 42 18.50 5.07 -7.97
CA ASP A 42 18.57 6.45 -8.45
C ASP A 42 17.94 7.43 -7.44
N MET A 43 18.63 8.54 -7.17
CA MET A 43 18.18 9.55 -6.20
C MET A 43 16.94 10.34 -6.65
N LYS A 44 16.69 10.48 -7.95
CA LYS A 44 15.46 11.11 -8.46
C LYS A 44 14.28 10.15 -8.30
N ASP A 45 14.50 8.86 -8.52
CA ASP A 45 13.48 7.84 -8.29
C ASP A 45 13.15 7.71 -6.80
N ALA A 46 14.13 7.89 -5.91
CA ALA A 46 13.89 7.97 -4.47
C ALA A 46 12.95 9.14 -4.12
N ALA A 47 13.16 10.32 -4.72
CA ALA A 47 12.27 11.47 -4.54
C ALA A 47 10.85 11.19 -5.08
N ASN A 48 10.74 10.51 -6.23
CA ASN A 48 9.46 10.10 -6.79
C ASN A 48 8.73 9.10 -5.87
N ALA A 49 9.44 8.13 -5.29
CA ALA A 49 8.87 7.14 -4.38
C ALA A 49 8.34 7.78 -3.08
N LEU A 50 9.04 8.78 -2.55
CA LEU A 50 8.55 9.57 -1.42
C LEU A 50 7.31 10.39 -1.78
N ARG A 51 7.32 11.06 -2.94
CA ARG A 51 6.16 11.81 -3.43
C ARG A 51 4.94 10.90 -3.64
N TRP A 52 5.15 9.71 -4.19
CA TRP A 52 4.12 8.69 -4.31
C TRP A 52 3.58 8.29 -2.93
N SER A 53 4.46 8.10 -1.95
CA SER A 53 4.06 7.74 -0.57
C SER A 53 3.17 8.81 0.07
N VAL A 54 3.43 10.09 -0.18
CA VAL A 54 2.57 11.20 0.26
C VAL A 54 1.20 11.14 -0.42
N ASN A 55 1.17 10.95 -1.74
CA ASN A 55 -0.09 10.86 -2.49
C ASN A 55 -0.94 9.65 -2.03
N GLU A 56 -0.31 8.51 -1.78
CA GLU A 56 -0.98 7.31 -1.28
C GLU A 56 -1.49 7.53 0.16
N MET A 57 -0.72 8.22 1.01
CA MET A 57 -1.18 8.64 2.33
C MET A 57 -2.45 9.51 2.25
N GLU A 58 -2.49 10.52 1.37
CA GLU A 58 -3.67 11.36 1.16
C GLU A 58 -4.88 10.56 0.64
N ARG A 59 -4.66 9.65 -0.33
CA ARG A 59 -5.69 8.75 -0.83
C ARG A 59 -6.29 7.91 0.31
N ARG A 60 -5.45 7.33 1.16
CA ARG A 60 -5.88 6.54 2.32
C ARG A 60 -6.65 7.37 3.33
N TYR A 61 -6.25 8.62 3.58
CA TYR A 61 -7.00 9.52 4.46
C TYR A 61 -8.41 9.80 3.94
N LYS A 62 -8.56 10.02 2.62
CA LYS A 62 -9.89 10.19 2.01
C LYS A 62 -10.75 8.94 2.21
N LEU A 63 -10.21 7.76 1.93
CA LEU A 63 -10.93 6.49 2.12
C LEU A 63 -11.32 6.26 3.59
N MET A 64 -10.39 6.49 4.53
CA MET A 64 -10.68 6.36 5.96
C MET A 64 -11.77 7.35 6.42
N SER A 65 -11.71 8.59 5.94
CA SER A 65 -12.74 9.61 6.21
C SER A 65 -14.12 9.19 5.69
N ALA A 66 -14.19 8.72 4.44
CA ALA A 66 -15.43 8.23 3.83
C ALA A 66 -16.03 7.03 4.59
N LEU A 67 -15.17 6.18 5.16
CA LEU A 67 -15.58 5.04 5.97
C LEU A 67 -15.77 5.37 7.46
N GLY A 68 -15.50 6.60 7.90
CA GLY A 68 -15.65 7.03 9.30
C GLY A 68 -14.67 6.33 10.25
N VAL A 69 -13.50 5.91 9.77
CA VAL A 69 -12.46 5.23 10.58
C VAL A 69 -11.26 6.14 10.78
N ARG A 70 -10.51 5.93 11.87
CA ARG A 70 -9.41 6.82 12.29
C ARG A 70 -8.01 6.33 11.91
N ASN A 71 -7.87 5.06 11.50
CA ASN A 71 -6.59 4.45 11.20
C ASN A 71 -6.76 3.27 10.23
N LEU A 72 -5.62 2.78 9.72
CA LEU A 72 -5.57 1.69 8.73
C LEU A 72 -6.11 0.36 9.28
N ALA A 73 -5.92 0.08 10.57
CA ALA A 73 -6.45 -1.14 11.19
C ALA A 73 -7.99 -1.14 11.15
N GLY A 74 -8.61 -0.03 11.57
CA GLY A 74 -10.07 0.12 11.52
C GLY A 74 -10.61 0.12 10.09
N TYR A 75 -9.86 0.66 9.12
CA TYR A 75 -10.18 0.51 7.70
C TYR A 75 -10.23 -0.98 7.30
N ASN A 76 -9.15 -1.72 7.57
CA ASN A 76 -9.03 -3.12 7.18
C ASN A 76 -10.06 -4.03 7.88
N GLU A 77 -10.37 -3.77 9.16
CA GLU A 77 -11.43 -4.46 9.88
C GLU A 77 -12.80 -4.30 9.21
N LYS A 78 -13.13 -3.06 8.80
CA LYS A 78 -14.39 -2.75 8.13
C LYS A 78 -14.50 -3.41 6.75
N ILE A 79 -13.41 -3.44 5.99
CA ILE A 79 -13.35 -4.17 4.70
C ILE A 79 -13.55 -5.67 4.92
N ALA A 80 -12.86 -6.26 5.90
CA ALA A 80 -12.97 -7.69 6.20
C ALA A 80 -14.37 -8.09 6.67
N GLU A 81 -15.03 -7.27 7.50
CA GLU A 81 -16.40 -7.49 7.92
C GLU A 81 -17.38 -7.46 6.75
N ALA A 82 -17.25 -6.45 5.89
CA ALA A 82 -18.07 -6.29 4.69
C ALA A 82 -17.93 -7.49 3.74
N ALA A 83 -16.70 -7.98 3.55
CA ALA A 83 -16.44 -9.19 2.76
C ALA A 83 -17.08 -10.45 3.40
N ARG A 84 -16.98 -10.64 4.72
CA ARG A 84 -17.63 -11.76 5.43
C ARG A 84 -19.15 -11.75 5.30
N MET A 85 -19.76 -10.57 5.23
CA MET A 85 -21.21 -10.41 5.04
C MET A 85 -21.65 -10.53 3.57
N GLY A 86 -20.72 -10.75 2.63
CA GLY A 86 -21.02 -10.78 1.20
C GLY A 86 -21.48 -9.43 0.64
N ARG A 87 -21.09 -8.32 1.29
CA ARG A 87 -21.47 -6.94 0.93
C ARG A 87 -20.21 -6.09 0.76
N PRO A 88 -19.38 -6.33 -0.27
CA PRO A 88 -18.15 -5.57 -0.47
C PRO A 88 -18.46 -4.07 -0.65
N ILE A 89 -17.57 -3.22 -0.15
CA ILE A 89 -17.79 -1.77 -0.14
C ILE A 89 -17.26 -1.19 -1.46
N PRO A 90 -18.08 -0.51 -2.28
CA PRO A 90 -17.60 0.16 -3.49
C PRO A 90 -16.73 1.37 -3.16
N ASP A 91 -15.77 1.72 -4.02
CA ASP A 91 -14.93 2.92 -3.85
C ASP A 91 -15.76 4.23 -3.95
N PRO A 92 -15.93 4.99 -2.85
CA PRO A 92 -16.79 6.17 -2.86
C PRO A 92 -16.31 7.31 -3.77
N TYR A 93 -15.08 7.25 -4.27
CA TYR A 93 -14.48 8.30 -5.10
C TYR A 93 -14.34 7.92 -6.58
N TRP A 94 -14.64 6.68 -6.96
CA TRP A 94 -14.54 6.24 -8.34
C TRP A 94 -15.64 6.84 -9.20
N LYS A 95 -15.28 7.26 -10.42
CA LYS A 95 -16.22 7.72 -11.45
C LYS A 95 -16.05 6.91 -12.73
N PRO A 96 -17.13 6.71 -13.52
CA PRO A 96 -17.02 6.14 -14.86
C PRO A 96 -16.01 6.92 -15.71
N GLY A 97 -14.93 6.26 -16.14
CA GLY A 97 -13.83 6.85 -16.91
C GLY A 97 -12.53 7.06 -16.13
N ASP A 98 -12.52 6.87 -14.80
CA ASP A 98 -11.29 6.97 -13.99
C ASP A 98 -10.35 5.77 -14.18
N SER A 99 -10.88 4.61 -14.57
CA SER A 99 -10.12 3.38 -14.84
C SER A 99 -10.66 2.60 -16.04
N MET A 100 -9.92 1.56 -16.46
CA MET A 100 -10.37 0.60 -17.49
C MET A 100 -11.40 -0.41 -16.96
N ASP A 101 -11.80 -0.30 -15.69
CA ASP A 101 -12.71 -1.25 -15.07
C ASP A 101 -14.13 -1.09 -15.62
N VAL A 102 -14.69 -2.21 -16.06
CA VAL A 102 -16.07 -2.27 -16.60
C VAL A 102 -17.11 -2.19 -15.48
N GLN A 103 -16.70 -2.54 -14.25
CA GLN A 103 -17.55 -2.54 -13.07
C GLN A 103 -16.97 -1.60 -12.02
N HIS A 104 -17.86 -1.07 -11.18
CA HIS A 104 -17.46 -0.22 -10.07
C HIS A 104 -16.52 -0.99 -9.13
N PRO A 105 -15.26 -0.54 -8.94
CA PRO A 105 -14.30 -1.27 -8.12
C PRO A 105 -14.73 -1.27 -6.66
N VAL A 106 -14.40 -2.36 -5.98
CA VAL A 106 -14.62 -2.53 -4.55
C VAL A 106 -13.33 -2.24 -3.78
N LEU A 107 -13.47 -1.72 -2.58
CA LEU A 107 -12.36 -1.46 -1.68
C LEU A 107 -11.79 -2.76 -1.13
N GLU A 108 -10.47 -2.85 -1.15
CA GLU A 108 -9.70 -3.99 -0.66
C GLU A 108 -8.89 -3.63 0.59
N LYS A 109 -8.37 -4.67 1.26
CA LYS A 109 -7.42 -4.54 2.37
C LYS A 109 -6.19 -3.77 1.90
N LEU A 110 -5.75 -2.82 2.71
CA LEU A 110 -4.57 -2.01 2.42
C LEU A 110 -3.40 -2.43 3.32
N PRO A 111 -2.22 -2.75 2.73
CA PRO A 111 -1.04 -3.13 3.50
C PRO A 111 -0.41 -1.91 4.16
N TYR A 112 0.30 -2.10 5.27
CA TYR A 112 1.23 -1.09 5.77
C TYR A 112 2.36 -0.90 4.77
N ILE A 113 2.69 0.36 4.46
CA ILE A 113 3.81 0.69 3.58
C ILE A 113 4.96 1.19 4.44
N VAL A 114 6.12 0.54 4.30
CA VAL A 114 7.35 0.92 4.99
C VAL A 114 8.35 1.41 3.96
N VAL A 115 8.75 2.67 4.09
CA VAL A 115 9.83 3.25 3.29
C VAL A 115 11.12 3.19 4.11
N THR A 116 12.16 2.59 3.55
CA THR A 116 13.47 2.43 4.22
C THR A 116 14.59 2.68 3.22
N GLY A 117 15.71 3.24 3.69
CA GLY A 117 16.93 3.42 2.91
C GLY A 117 18.10 3.85 3.76
#